data_AF-A0A940D2M3-F1
#
_entry.id   AF-A0A940D2M3-F1
#
_cell.length_a   1.000
_cell.length_b   1.000
_cell.length_c   1.000
_cell.angle_alpha   90.00
_cell.angle_beta   90.00
_cell.angle_gamma   90.00
#
_symmetry.space_group_name_H-M   'P 1'
#
loop_
_entity.id
_entity.type
_entity.pdbx_description
1 polymer ?
#
loop_
_entity_poly.entity_id
_entity_poly.type
_entity_poly.pdbx_seq_one_letter_code
_entity_poly.pdbx_strand_id
1 'polypeptide(L)'
;MGSGCKLLNIGFGNFVVANRIIAIVNPNSAPMKRLKEEAKEAKHLIDATQGRKTRSIIITDSNHVILSAIQAETVAQRLVSDNLERFGKDVEE
;
A
#
# COMPACT_ATOMS: atom_id res chain seq x y z
N MET A 1 24.53 7.23 0.85
CA MET A 1 24.00 5.94 0.35
C MET A 1 22.56 6.13 -0.05
N GLY A 2 22.22 5.97 -1.33
CA GLY A 2 20.86 6.12 -1.81
C GLY A 2 20.01 4.95 -1.32
N SER A 3 19.06 5.21 -0.44
CA SER A 3 17.99 4.26 -0.12
C SER A 3 17.26 3.94 -1.43
N GLY A 4 17.59 2.80 -2.04
CA GLY A 4 16.97 2.37 -3.29
C GLY A 4 15.45 2.37 -3.16
N CYS A 5 14.76 2.93 -4.14
CA CYS A 5 13.31 2.97 -4.20
C CYS A 5 12.77 1.54 -4.30
N LYS A 6 12.37 0.94 -3.17
CA LYS A 6 11.78 -0.41 -3.14
C LYS A 6 10.31 -0.34 -3.54
N LEU A 7 9.92 -1.23 -4.44
CA LEU A 7 8.56 -1.37 -4.94
C LEU A 7 7.88 -2.57 -4.28
N LEU A 8 6.77 -2.33 -3.60
CA LEU A 8 5.90 -3.36 -3.04
C LEU A 8 4.82 -3.74 -4.05
N ASN A 9 4.70 -5.03 -4.38
CA ASN A 9 3.61 -5.53 -5.22
C ASN A 9 2.28 -5.50 -4.44
N ILE A 10 1.31 -4.75 -4.95
CA ILE A 10 -0.04 -4.62 -4.38
C ILE A 10 -1.12 -5.33 -5.20
N GLY A 11 -0.72 -6.19 -6.15
CA GLY A 11 -1.61 -7.04 -6.95
C GLY A 11 -1.66 -6.66 -8.43
N PHE A 12 -1.85 -7.67 -9.29
CA PHE A 12 -2.10 -7.49 -10.74
C PHE A 12 -1.06 -6.62 -11.48
N GLY A 13 0.22 -6.74 -11.12
CA GLY A 13 1.28 -5.93 -11.71
C GLY A 13 1.29 -4.47 -11.26
N ASN A 14 0.53 -4.10 -10.23
CA ASN A 14 0.57 -2.78 -9.62
C ASN A 14 1.58 -2.78 -8.46
N PHE A 15 2.35 -1.69 -8.37
CA PHE A 15 3.39 -1.52 -7.37
C PHE A 15 3.29 -0.15 -6.72
N VAL A 16 3.71 -0.07 -5.46
CA VAL A 16 3.79 1.18 -4.71
C VAL A 16 5.17 1.29 -4.08
N VAL A 17 5.63 2.51 -3.83
CA VAL A 17 6.91 2.68 -3.13
C VAL A 17 6.75 2.30 -1.66
N ALA A 18 7.42 1.24 -1.24
CA ALA A 18 7.25 0.64 0.08
C ALA A 18 7.52 1.63 1.22
N ASN A 19 8.55 2.46 1.07
CA ASN A 19 8.95 3.45 2.09
C ASN A 19 8.01 4.65 2.23
N ARG A 20 7.02 4.78 1.33
CA ARG A 20 6.01 5.85 1.39
C ARG A 20 4.67 5.38 1.96
N ILE A 21 4.53 4.09 2.26
CA ILE A 21 3.32 3.55 2.87
C ILE A 21 3.28 3.96 4.35
N ILE A 22 2.23 4.69 4.74
CA ILE A 22 1.98 5.10 6.12
C ILE A 22 1.04 4.12 6.81
N ALA A 23 0.05 3.58 6.08
CA ALA A 23 -0.90 2.62 6.63
C ALA A 23 -1.46 1.67 5.57
N ILE A 24 -1.83 0.46 6.02
CA ILE A 24 -2.58 -0.53 5.25
C ILE A 24 -3.80 -0.89 6.10
N VAL A 25 -5.00 -0.68 5.57
CA VAL A 25 -6.25 -0.81 6.32
C VAL A 25 -7.33 -1.58 5.56
N ASN A 26 -8.27 -2.16 6.29
CA ASN A 26 -9.40 -2.90 5.75
C ASN A 26 -10.52 -1.96 5.28
N PRO A 27 -11.18 -2.18 4.12
CA PRO A 27 -12.10 -1.21 3.51
C PRO A 27 -13.55 -1.25 4.07
N ASN A 28 -13.85 -2.12 5.02
CA ASN A 28 -15.24 -2.52 5.32
C ASN A 28 -16.02 -1.55 6.22
N SER A 29 -15.35 -0.63 6.92
CA SER A 29 -16.00 0.26 7.89
C SER A 29 -16.54 1.54 7.24
N ALA A 30 -17.53 2.17 7.88
CA ALA A 30 -18.09 3.44 7.39
C ALA A 30 -17.03 4.57 7.26
N PRO A 31 -16.07 4.75 8.20
CA PRO A 31 -14.97 5.69 8.02
C PRO A 31 -14.12 5.42 6.78
N MET A 32 -13.90 4.16 6.42
CA MET A 32 -13.09 3.80 5.24
C MET A 32 -13.81 4.06 3.92
N LYS A 33 -15.14 3.93 3.91
CA LYS A 33 -15.94 4.37 2.76
C LYS A 33 -15.84 5.89 2.56
N ARG A 34 -15.91 6.67 3.63
CA ARG A 34 -15.72 8.14 3.59
C ARG A 34 -14.32 8.51 3.12
N LEU A 35 -13.28 7.88 3.66
CA LEU A 35 -11.89 8.10 3.22
C LEU A 35 -11.71 7.91 1.70
N LYS A 36 -12.35 6.88 1.13
CA LYS A 36 -12.32 6.63 -0.32
C LYS A 36 -13.02 7.75 -1.10
N GLU A 37 -14.17 8.21 -0.61
CA GLU A 37 -14.94 9.30 -1.22
C GLU A 37 -14.16 10.62 -1.18
N GLU A 38 -13.62 10.99 -0.01
CA GLU A 38 -12.78 12.16 0.20
C GLU A 38 -11.54 12.14 -0.71
N ALA A 39 -10.84 11.00 -0.81
CA ALA A 39 -9.69 10.87 -1.70
C ALA A 39 -10.08 10.98 -3.18
N LYS A 40 -11.28 10.52 -3.57
CA LYS A 40 -11.80 10.67 -4.93
C LYS A 40 -12.09 12.13 -5.26
N GLU A 41 -12.73 12.85 -4.34
CA GLU A 41 -13.02 14.28 -4.46
C GLU A 41 -11.73 15.10 -4.55
N ALA A 42 -10.74 14.76 -3.73
CA ALA A 42 -9.41 15.37 -3.73
C ALA A 42 -8.51 14.96 -4.92
N LYS A 43 -9.00 14.11 -5.84
CA LYS A 43 -8.23 13.56 -6.98
C LYS A 43 -6.95 12.82 -6.57
N HIS A 44 -6.92 12.25 -5.36
CA HIS A 44 -5.80 11.47 -4.81
C HIS A 44 -6.10 9.96 -4.73
N LEU A 45 -7.28 9.53 -5.16
CA LEU A 45 -7.65 8.13 -5.22
C LEU A 45 -7.02 7.45 -6.44
N ILE A 46 -6.28 6.36 -6.20
CA ILE A 46 -5.76 5.47 -7.24
C ILE A 46 -6.48 4.12 -7.11
N ASP A 47 -7.15 3.69 -8.17
CA ASP A 47 -7.80 2.38 -8.20
C ASP A 47 -6.89 1.32 -8.86
N ALA A 48 -6.27 0.47 -8.05
CA ALA A 48 -5.45 -0.66 -8.48
C ALA A 48 -6.18 -2.01 -8.34
N THR A 49 -7.52 -2.00 -8.27
CA THR A 49 -8.32 -3.23 -8.05
C THR A 49 -8.54 -4.05 -9.32
N GLN A 50 -8.35 -3.45 -10.50
CA GLN A 50 -8.67 -4.07 -11.80
C GLN A 50 -10.13 -4.55 -11.89
N GLY A 51 -11.07 -3.74 -11.38
CA GLY A 51 -12.51 -4.03 -11.38
C GLY A 51 -12.95 -5.08 -10.36
N ARG A 52 -12.04 -5.55 -9.50
CA ARG A 52 -12.36 -6.51 -8.43
C ARG A 52 -12.77 -5.78 -7.16
N LYS A 53 -13.36 -6.53 -6.22
CA LYS A 53 -13.71 -6.01 -4.90
C LYS A 53 -12.46 -5.44 -4.21
N THR A 54 -12.55 -4.22 -3.69
CA THR A 54 -11.53 -3.65 -2.79
C THR A 54 -11.41 -4.53 -1.55
N ARG A 55 -10.20 -5.00 -1.26
CA ARG A 55 -9.86 -5.81 -0.08
C ARG A 55 -8.86 -5.14 0.83
N SER A 56 -8.19 -4.08 0.37
CA SER A 56 -7.36 -3.21 1.19
C SER A 56 -7.33 -1.78 0.67
N ILE A 57 -7.01 -0.86 1.57
CA ILE A 57 -6.72 0.54 1.30
C ILE A 57 -5.31 0.80 1.79
N ILE A 58 -4.47 1.37 0.93
CA ILE A 58 -3.09 1.74 1.23
C ILE A 58 -3.01 3.27 1.25
N ILE A 59 -2.50 3.82 2.34
CA ILE A 59 -2.36 5.27 2.56
C ILE A 59 -0.88 5.60 2.46
N THR A 60 -0.56 6.61 1.65
CA THR A 60 0.82 7.08 1.46
C THR A 60 1.08 8.43 2.13
N ASP A 61 2.34 8.78 2.32
CA ASP A 61 2.81 10.07 2.83
C ASP A 61 2.35 11.28 2.01
N SER A 62 2.07 11.06 0.73
CA SER A 62 1.55 12.05 -0.22
C SER A 62 0.03 12.22 -0.18
N ASN A 63 -0.65 11.64 0.81
CA ASN A 63 -2.10 11.56 0.93
C ASN A 63 -2.81 10.81 -0.21
N HIS A 64 -2.08 10.15 -1.11
CA HIS A 64 -2.69 9.23 -2.06
C HIS A 64 -3.27 8.02 -1.33
N VAL A 65 -4.49 7.68 -1.70
CA VAL A 65 -5.24 6.52 -1.21
C VAL A 65 -5.34 5.53 -2.36
N ILE A 66 -4.74 4.35 -2.17
CA ILE A 66 -4.62 3.34 -3.21
C ILE A 66 -5.50 2.16 -2.84
N LEU A 67 -6.47 1.83 -3.70
CA LEU A 67 -7.36 0.69 -3.53
C LEU A 67 -6.72 -0.56 -4.14
N SER A 68 -6.70 -1.65 -3.39
CA SER A 68 -6.21 -2.93 -3.89
C SER A 68 -7.22 -4.05 -3.67
N ALA A 69 -7.20 -5.01 -4.59
CA ALA A 69 -7.95 -6.26 -4.48
C ALA A 69 -7.16 -7.37 -3.75
N ILE A 70 -6.00 -7.05 -3.17
CA ILE A 70 -5.26 -7.93 -2.26
C ILE A 70 -5.67 -7.64 -0.82
N GLN A 71 -5.66 -8.66 0.04
CA GLN A 71 -6.00 -8.53 1.47
C GLN A 71 -4.99 -7.66 2.19
N ALA A 72 -5.45 -6.86 3.15
CA ALA A 72 -4.60 -5.96 3.94
C ALA A 72 -3.47 -6.73 4.63
N GLU A 73 -3.77 -7.90 5.19
CA GLU A 73 -2.84 -8.78 5.87
C GLU A 73 -1.75 -9.29 4.92
N THR A 74 -2.11 -9.64 3.68
CA THR A 74 -1.15 -10.08 2.66
C THR A 74 -0.23 -8.94 2.21
N VAL A 75 -0.76 -7.73 2.04
CA VAL A 75 0.07 -6.55 1.69
C VAL A 75 1.02 -6.23 2.85
N ALA A 76 0.55 -6.28 4.09
CA ALA A 76 1.37 -6.05 5.28
C ALA A 76 2.47 -7.10 5.42
N GLN A 77 2.16 -8.38 5.22
CA GLN A 77 3.16 -9.45 5.23
C GLN A 77 4.27 -9.22 4.21
N ARG A 78 3.92 -8.85 2.96
CA ARG A 78 4.91 -8.53 1.92
C ARG A 78 5.80 -7.36 2.34
N LEU A 79 5.22 -6.30 2.91
CA LEU A 79 5.97 -5.14 3.39
C LEU A 79 6.94 -5.50 4.53
N VAL A 80 6.51 -6.36 5.46
CA VAL A 80 7.36 -6.82 6.57
C VAL A 80 8.48 -7.73 6.07
N SER A 81 8.19 -8.68 5.18
CA SER A 81 9.20 -9.54 4.56
C SER A 81 10.27 -8.72 3.84
N ASP A 82 9.88 -7.71 3.07
CA ASP A 82 10.80 -6.79 2.37
C ASP A 82 11.67 -5.97 3.34
N ASN A 83 11.14 -5.65 4.52
CA ASN A 83 11.88 -4.97 5.59
C ASN A 83 12.85 -5.92 6.30
N LEU A 84 12.46 -7.18 6.54
CA LEU A 84 13.34 -8.17 7.18
C LEU A 84 14.57 -8.48 6.31
N GLU A 85 14.41 -8.57 5.00
CA GLU A 85 15.55 -8.70 4.08
C GLU A 85 16.52 -7.51 4.14
N ARG A 86 16.05 -6.33 4.54
CA ARG A 86 16.89 -5.15 4.72
C ARG A 86 17.76 -5.29 5.96
N PHE A 87 17.16 -5.66 7.10
CA PHE A 87 17.90 -5.89 8.34
C PHE A 87 18.90 -7.06 8.23
N GLY A 88 18.62 -8.08 7.42
CA GLY A 88 19.59 -9.16 7.17
C GLY A 88 20.80 -8.71 6.35
N LYS A 89 20.62 -7.81 5.39
CA LYS A 89 21.71 -7.30 4.54
C LYS A 89 22.56 -6.23 5.21
N ASP A 90 21.96 -5.39 6.06
CA ASP A 90 22.67 -4.33 6.78
C ASP A 90 23.59 -4.88 7.91
N VAL A 91 23.54 -6.20 8.21
CA VAL A 91 24.39 -6.87 9.21
C VAL A 91 25.58 -7.59 8.57
N GLU A 92 25.52 -7.88 7.27
CA GLU A 92 26.56 -8.58 6.51
C GLU A 92 27.52 -7.62 5.75
N GLU A 93 27.25 -6.30 5.79
CA GLU A 93 28.16 -5.20 5.38
C GLU A 93 28.79 -4.51 6.60
#